data_AF-A0A959NME2-F1
#
_entry.id   AF-A0A959NME2-F1
#
_cell.length_a   1.000
_cell.length_b   1.000
_cell.length_c   1.000
_cell.angle_alpha   90.00
_cell.angle_beta   90.00
_cell.angle_gamma   90.00
#
_symmetry.space_group_name_H-M   'P 1'
#
loop_
_entity.id
_entity.type
_entity.pdbx_description
1 polymer ?
#
loop_
_entity_poly.entity_id
_entity_poly.type
_entity_poly.pdbx_seq_one_letter_code
_entity_poly.pdbx_strand_id
1 'polypeptide(L)'
;LFYNTGAGNGFSLCLDCGRVETSHDLLIGHRRLRGGKDDKDDTSCTAKHVHDHIILGSRLKTDFTEIRLKNEDGSFVNDEKLMYSLGVIFSKTLANYLAINENELGFGVKRYSNYRTIFIYDSAKGGAGYASQFAMYTEEILKEAFSVLYNCDCQAACTKCLVDRSTQWHLDKLDRELAYTWIASALKSSIPTDLKELYPNANSFFGNLASEISRLDYHFGIRSINIHINDDLQGWDIDELSWLETIKRNCSEVNLVSNGELRYANTQDKLTTYKIFHKYGLKHNIIKDKALYQAHISLKLNNNEIVSYVSKAAYADLNKDWAFNLEEPFYKVLLSDWMTYPDITLPDLSNTKLFESRYVKIPFHTQSNKLAKLMLENLSNANEFLTKVKGKEFSVSYYDKYNQSEFSERLMLQFIDEFQNLAAISVSSLNVHLESSAFKSYKFPYYIIDNYKEIQDYQHDLNNLSQAYNFKVFVTEERRLPHYRYFEFKTDDLSFNIRIDGGIAHGFKPIDRLLSQDMKF
;
A
#
# COMPACT_ATOMS: atom_id res chain seq x y z
N LEU A 1 15.55 -16.90 3.96
CA LEU A 1 16.29 -17.28 5.19
C LEU A 1 15.69 -18.61 5.63
N PHE A 2 16.46 -19.69 5.53
CA PHE A 2 16.04 -21.00 6.00
C PHE A 2 16.67 -21.23 7.36
N TYR A 3 15.90 -21.73 8.31
CA TYR A 3 16.41 -22.09 9.63
C TYR A 3 15.91 -23.48 9.98
N ASN A 4 16.81 -24.32 10.51
CA ASN A 4 16.48 -25.65 10.98
C ASN A 4 16.47 -25.61 12.52
N THR A 5 15.33 -25.94 13.10
CA THR A 5 15.11 -25.96 14.56
C THR A 5 15.37 -27.33 15.18
N GLY A 6 15.98 -28.27 14.46
CA GLY A 6 16.26 -29.61 14.94
C GLY A 6 14.96 -30.35 15.31
N ALA A 7 14.89 -30.88 16.52
CA ALA A 7 13.69 -31.53 17.06
C ALA A 7 12.68 -30.53 17.70
N GLY A 8 12.78 -29.24 17.40
CA GLY A 8 11.90 -28.17 17.89
C GLY A 8 12.59 -27.17 18.82
N ASN A 9 13.66 -27.57 19.50
CA ASN A 9 14.40 -26.75 20.47
C ASN A 9 15.81 -26.34 20.00
N GLY A 10 16.11 -26.47 18.71
CA GLY A 10 17.44 -26.24 18.15
C GLY A 10 18.33 -27.49 18.22
N PHE A 11 19.61 -27.28 17.92
CA PHE A 11 20.66 -28.29 17.98
C PHE A 11 21.60 -28.04 19.15
N SER A 12 22.33 -29.09 19.52
CA SER A 12 23.46 -29.03 20.44
C SER A 12 24.75 -29.17 19.66
N LEU A 13 25.71 -28.26 19.86
CA LEU A 13 27.03 -28.28 19.24
C LEU A 13 28.09 -28.58 20.29
N CYS A 14 28.85 -29.64 20.09
CA CYS A 14 30.08 -29.87 20.83
C CYS A 14 31.18 -28.93 20.32
N LEU A 15 31.58 -27.96 21.15
CA LEU A 15 32.65 -27.02 20.84
C LEU A 15 34.05 -27.68 20.86
N ASP A 16 34.18 -28.85 21.48
CA ASP A 16 35.46 -29.59 21.53
C ASP A 16 35.84 -30.22 20.18
N CYS A 17 34.86 -30.68 19.40
CA CYS A 17 35.14 -31.40 18.14
C CYS A 17 34.28 -30.96 16.94
N GLY A 18 33.28 -30.10 17.14
CA GLY A 18 32.39 -29.59 16.11
C GLY A 18 31.20 -30.52 15.74
N ARG A 19 31.00 -31.62 16.45
CA ARG A 19 29.83 -32.51 16.26
C ARG A 19 28.55 -31.77 16.63
N VAL A 20 27.52 -31.89 15.79
CA VAL A 20 26.19 -31.33 16.01
C VAL A 20 25.19 -32.46 16.07
N GLU A 21 24.31 -32.46 17.07
CA GLU A 21 23.22 -33.43 17.23
C GLU A 21 21.91 -32.70 17.64
N THR A 22 20.76 -33.37 17.53
CA THR A 22 19.44 -32.78 17.81
C THR A 22 19.13 -32.62 19.29
N SER A 23 19.95 -33.17 20.18
CA SER A 23 19.87 -32.97 21.62
C SER A 23 21.25 -33.14 22.28
N HIS A 24 21.38 -32.60 23.48
CA HIS A 24 22.61 -32.68 24.28
C HIS A 24 22.99 -34.13 24.58
N ASP A 25 22.01 -34.97 24.93
CA ASP A 25 22.24 -36.35 25.36
C ASP A 25 22.92 -37.20 24.27
N LEU A 26 22.64 -36.91 23.00
CA LEU A 26 23.26 -37.58 21.86
C LEU A 26 24.76 -37.23 21.68
N LEU A 27 25.24 -36.19 22.37
CA LEU A 27 26.66 -35.83 22.42
C LEU A 27 27.38 -36.49 23.60
N ILE A 28 26.72 -37.22 24.49
CA ILE A 28 27.43 -37.89 25.58
C ILE A 28 28.21 -39.09 25.02
N GLY A 29 29.54 -39.05 25.09
CA GLY A 29 30.40 -40.13 24.61
C GLY A 29 30.45 -40.30 23.09
N HIS A 30 30.05 -39.27 22.32
CA HIS A 30 30.04 -39.33 20.86
C HIS A 30 31.45 -39.46 20.27
N ARG A 31 31.55 -40.01 19.05
CA ARG A 31 32.80 -40.02 18.28
C ARG A 31 33.13 -38.63 17.74
N ARG A 32 34.37 -38.17 17.95
CA ARG A 32 34.89 -36.87 17.49
C ARG A 32 34.65 -36.67 16.00
N LEU A 33 34.15 -35.49 15.63
CA LEU A 33 34.02 -35.07 14.23
C LEU A 33 35.35 -34.51 13.69
N ARG A 34 36.05 -33.70 14.49
CA ARG A 34 37.37 -33.10 14.17
C ARG A 34 38.35 -33.33 15.32
N GLY A 35 39.65 -33.21 15.02
CA GLY A 35 40.72 -33.28 16.03
C GLY A 35 41.37 -34.66 16.22
N GLY A 36 41.09 -35.64 15.36
CA GLY A 36 41.78 -36.93 15.35
C GLY A 36 41.55 -37.78 16.61
N LYS A 37 42.51 -38.65 16.90
CA LYS A 37 42.56 -39.45 18.13
C LYS A 37 43.24 -38.65 19.24
N ASP A 38 42.86 -38.91 20.49
CA ASP A 38 43.57 -38.35 21.65
C ASP A 38 44.89 -39.09 21.94
N ASP A 39 45.61 -38.65 22.97
CA ASP A 39 46.90 -39.23 23.39
C ASP A 39 46.79 -40.71 23.84
N LYS A 40 45.57 -41.24 23.98
CA LYS A 40 45.26 -42.64 24.33
C LYS A 40 44.74 -43.44 23.14
N ASP A 41 44.87 -42.90 21.92
CA ASP A 41 44.41 -43.50 20.67
C ASP A 41 42.86 -43.67 20.60
N ASP A 42 42.10 -42.95 21.45
CA ASP A 42 40.64 -42.97 21.46
C ASP A 42 40.06 -41.88 20.54
N THR A 43 38.93 -42.19 19.90
CA THR A 43 38.16 -41.26 19.05
C THR A 43 36.91 -40.73 19.76
N SER A 44 36.67 -41.10 21.01
CA SER A 44 35.57 -40.56 21.81
C SER A 44 35.82 -39.10 22.20
N CYS A 45 34.72 -38.34 22.26
CA CYS A 45 34.70 -36.96 22.71
C CYS A 45 33.96 -36.91 24.05
N THR A 46 34.59 -36.28 25.04
CA THR A 46 33.98 -36.10 26.36
C THR A 46 32.85 -35.06 26.37
N ALA A 47 32.68 -34.29 25.28
CA ALA A 47 31.66 -33.23 25.14
C ALA A 47 31.62 -32.29 26.37
N LYS A 48 32.77 -31.80 26.81
CA LYS A 48 32.86 -30.92 27.99
C LYS A 48 32.26 -29.55 27.71
N HIS A 49 32.38 -29.08 26.47
CA HIS A 49 31.83 -27.81 26.05
C HIS A 49 30.74 -28.07 25.01
N VAL A 50 29.48 -28.02 25.45
CA VAL A 50 28.31 -28.11 24.58
C VAL A 50 27.55 -26.80 24.64
N HIS A 51 27.20 -26.29 23.47
CA HIS A 51 26.32 -25.14 23.34
C HIS A 51 24.98 -25.60 22.77
N ASP A 52 23.93 -25.45 23.58
CA ASP A 52 22.58 -25.88 23.25
C ASP A 52 21.76 -24.78 22.56
N HIS A 53 20.55 -25.14 22.11
CA HIS A 53 19.57 -24.24 21.49
C HIS A 53 20.08 -23.48 20.26
N ILE A 54 20.98 -24.10 19.51
CA ILE A 54 21.53 -23.50 18.29
C ILE A 54 20.54 -23.71 17.15
N ILE A 55 20.07 -22.61 16.57
CA ILE A 55 19.29 -22.64 15.35
C ILE A 55 20.25 -22.49 14.17
N LEU A 56 20.36 -23.53 13.34
CA LEU A 56 21.20 -23.48 12.15
C LEU A 56 20.46 -22.71 11.05
N GLY A 57 20.95 -21.53 10.71
CA GLY A 57 20.42 -20.68 9.66
C GLY A 57 21.27 -20.67 8.40
N SER A 58 20.63 -20.59 7.24
CA SER A 58 21.30 -20.31 5.97
C SER A 58 20.52 -19.27 5.16
N ARG A 59 21.25 -18.44 4.42
CA ARG A 59 20.68 -17.48 3.48
C ARG A 59 21.03 -17.89 2.06
N LEU A 60 20.03 -18.41 1.35
CA LEU A 60 20.08 -18.55 -0.09
C LEU A 60 19.48 -17.29 -0.72
N LYS A 61 20.21 -16.66 -1.64
CA LYS A 61 19.64 -15.67 -2.56
C LYS A 61 19.17 -16.44 -3.79
N THR A 62 17.88 -16.38 -4.07
CA THR A 62 17.23 -17.04 -5.20
C THR A 62 15.93 -16.33 -5.50
N ASP A 63 15.39 -16.54 -6.69
CA ASP A 63 14.08 -16.08 -7.07
C ASP A 63 13.01 -17.03 -6.50
N PHE A 64 11.89 -16.45 -6.07
CA PHE A 64 10.79 -17.22 -5.50
C PHE A 64 9.44 -16.53 -5.72
N THR A 65 8.37 -17.32 -5.67
CA THR A 65 6.98 -16.85 -5.63
C THR A 65 6.33 -17.36 -4.35
N GLU A 66 5.70 -16.46 -3.59
CA GLU A 66 4.82 -16.82 -2.46
C GLU A 66 3.36 -16.84 -2.92
N ILE A 67 2.68 -17.96 -2.69
CA ILE A 67 1.29 -18.18 -3.04
C ILE A 67 0.47 -18.22 -1.76
N ARG A 68 -0.54 -17.35 -1.68
CA ARG A 68 -1.52 -17.28 -0.60
C ARG A 68 -2.88 -17.72 -1.14
N LEU A 69 -3.48 -18.69 -0.49
CA LEU A 69 -4.77 -19.24 -0.90
C LEU A 69 -5.87 -18.73 0.02
N LYS A 70 -7.03 -18.43 -0.56
CA LYS A 70 -8.26 -18.09 0.16
C LYS A 70 -9.30 -19.18 -0.05
N ASN A 71 -10.11 -19.41 0.97
CA ASN A 71 -11.35 -20.16 0.90
C ASN A 71 -12.43 -19.31 0.21
N GLU A 72 -13.56 -19.93 -0.13
CA GLU A 72 -14.71 -19.25 -0.76
C GLU A 72 -15.30 -18.13 0.12
N ASP A 73 -15.17 -18.25 1.44
CA ASP A 73 -15.57 -17.22 2.42
C ASP A 73 -14.54 -16.07 2.56
N GLY A 74 -13.46 -16.08 1.77
CA GLY A 74 -12.40 -15.08 1.80
C GLY A 74 -11.35 -15.28 2.91
N SER A 75 -11.55 -16.24 3.82
CA SER A 75 -10.57 -16.58 4.86
C SER A 75 -9.33 -17.23 4.25
N PHE A 76 -8.17 -17.09 4.89
CA PHE A 76 -6.94 -17.72 4.41
C PHE A 76 -6.93 -19.21 4.74
N VAL A 77 -6.45 -20.02 3.79
CA VAL A 77 -6.32 -21.47 3.96
C VAL A 77 -5.22 -21.80 4.97
N ASN A 78 -5.51 -22.73 5.89
CA ASN A 78 -4.57 -23.20 6.91
C ASN A 78 -4.39 -24.73 6.93
N ASP A 79 -5.01 -25.45 5.98
CA ASP A 79 -4.89 -26.90 5.84
C ASP A 79 -3.49 -27.29 5.33
N GLU A 80 -2.77 -28.09 6.12
CA GLU A 80 -1.41 -28.51 5.77
C GLU A 80 -1.35 -29.49 4.61
N LYS A 81 -2.31 -30.43 4.54
CA LYS A 81 -2.33 -31.44 3.47
C LYS A 81 -2.61 -30.79 2.13
N LEU A 82 -3.58 -29.86 2.11
CA LEU A 82 -3.89 -29.09 0.92
C LEU A 82 -2.67 -28.28 0.46
N MET A 83 -2.01 -27.57 1.37
CA MET A 83 -0.83 -26.74 1.05
C MET A 83 0.34 -27.56 0.50
N TYR A 84 0.65 -28.70 1.11
CA TYR A 84 1.70 -29.58 0.61
C TYR A 84 1.34 -30.16 -0.75
N SER A 85 0.13 -30.70 -0.90
CA SER A 85 -0.34 -31.29 -2.16
C SER A 85 -0.34 -30.29 -3.32
N LEU A 86 -0.80 -29.07 -3.07
CA LEU A 86 -0.75 -27.98 -4.05
C LEU A 86 0.68 -27.55 -4.33
N GLY A 87 1.54 -27.45 -3.31
CA GLY A 87 2.96 -27.11 -3.49
C GLY A 87 3.71 -28.08 -4.40
N VAL A 88 3.45 -29.39 -4.26
CA VAL A 88 4.01 -30.41 -5.17
C VAL A 88 3.50 -30.19 -6.58
N ILE A 89 2.18 -30.23 -6.77
CA ILE A 89 1.62 -30.26 -8.12
C ILE A 89 1.94 -28.97 -8.88
N PHE A 90 1.93 -27.81 -8.21
CA PHE A 90 2.29 -26.53 -8.79
C PHE A 90 3.75 -26.44 -9.24
N SER A 91 4.67 -26.96 -8.44
CA SER A 91 6.10 -26.95 -8.80
C SER A 91 6.36 -27.88 -9.99
N LYS A 92 5.70 -29.05 -9.98
CA LYS A 92 5.79 -30.04 -11.04
C LYS A 92 5.22 -29.52 -12.36
N THR A 93 4.03 -28.95 -12.35
CA THR A 93 3.40 -28.43 -13.57
C THR A 93 4.05 -27.14 -14.05
N LEU A 94 4.58 -26.29 -13.15
CA LEU A 94 5.42 -25.17 -13.57
C LEU A 94 6.69 -25.65 -14.28
N ALA A 95 7.40 -26.65 -13.72
CA ALA A 95 8.60 -27.20 -14.35
C ALA A 95 8.29 -27.78 -15.74
N ASN A 96 7.20 -28.54 -15.85
CA ASN A 96 6.78 -29.13 -17.11
C ASN A 96 6.37 -28.07 -18.13
N TYR A 97 5.57 -27.08 -17.73
CA TYR A 97 5.14 -25.98 -18.60
C TYR A 97 6.33 -25.18 -19.15
N LEU A 98 7.33 -24.90 -18.31
CA LEU A 98 8.57 -24.21 -18.71
C LEU A 98 9.57 -25.11 -19.45
N ALA A 99 9.27 -26.41 -19.61
CA ALA A 99 10.15 -27.42 -20.19
C ALA A 99 11.53 -27.52 -19.50
N ILE A 100 11.54 -27.41 -18.18
CA ILE A 100 12.75 -27.55 -17.34
C ILE A 100 12.71 -28.81 -16.49
N ASN A 101 13.83 -29.15 -15.85
CA ASN A 101 13.88 -30.29 -14.94
C ASN A 101 13.16 -29.96 -13.63
N GLU A 102 12.35 -30.89 -13.11
CA GLU A 102 11.65 -30.72 -11.82
C GLU A 102 12.60 -30.32 -10.67
N ASN A 103 13.86 -30.78 -10.69
CA ASN A 103 14.84 -30.44 -9.65
C ASN A 103 15.33 -28.98 -9.70
N GLU A 104 15.02 -28.22 -10.75
CA GLU A 104 15.34 -26.78 -10.83
C GLU A 104 14.42 -25.93 -9.96
N LEU A 105 13.27 -26.48 -9.56
CA LEU A 105 12.30 -25.84 -8.68
C LEU A 105 12.18 -26.63 -7.38
N GLY A 106 12.18 -25.92 -6.26
CA GLY A 106 11.80 -26.45 -4.96
C GLY A 106 10.56 -25.76 -4.43
N PHE A 107 9.87 -26.39 -3.49
CA PHE A 107 8.82 -25.72 -2.74
C PHE A 107 8.95 -25.90 -1.24
N GLY A 108 8.24 -25.06 -0.49
CA GLY A 108 8.07 -25.18 0.94
C GLY A 108 6.74 -24.60 1.39
N VAL A 109 6.25 -25.07 2.54
CA VAL A 109 5.04 -24.53 3.18
C VAL A 109 5.47 -23.78 4.44
N LYS A 110 5.16 -22.49 4.52
CA LYS A 110 5.39 -21.70 5.74
C LYS A 110 4.08 -21.54 6.50
N ARG A 111 4.18 -21.68 7.81
CA ARG A 111 3.08 -21.44 8.74
C ARG A 111 3.17 -20.02 9.31
N TYR A 112 2.05 -19.32 9.28
CA TYR A 112 1.78 -18.09 10.04
C TYR A 112 0.78 -18.41 11.16
N SER A 113 0.42 -17.41 11.98
CA SER A 113 -0.48 -17.59 13.13
C SER A 113 -1.80 -18.26 12.78
N ASN A 114 -2.41 -17.87 11.67
CA ASN A 114 -3.77 -18.26 11.28
C ASN A 114 -3.87 -18.78 9.83
N TYR A 115 -2.76 -18.92 9.12
CA TYR A 115 -2.75 -19.41 7.73
C TYR A 115 -1.41 -20.01 7.33
N ARG A 116 -1.38 -20.64 6.16
CA ARG A 116 -0.18 -21.19 5.53
C ARG A 116 -0.01 -20.65 4.12
N THR A 117 1.23 -20.62 3.66
CA THR A 117 1.56 -20.21 2.27
C THR A 117 2.53 -21.19 1.65
N ILE A 118 2.45 -21.29 0.33
CA ILE A 118 3.36 -22.08 -0.50
C ILE A 118 4.42 -21.12 -1.04
N PHE A 119 5.69 -21.50 -0.99
CA PHE A 119 6.76 -20.80 -1.68
C PHE A 119 7.34 -21.76 -2.68
N ILE A 120 7.39 -21.35 -3.95
CA ILE A 120 8.14 -22.02 -4.99
C ILE A 120 9.41 -21.19 -5.20
N TYR A 121 10.57 -21.82 -5.29
CA TYR A 121 11.86 -21.15 -5.41
C TYR A 121 12.78 -21.88 -6.38
N ASP A 122 13.71 -21.15 -7.00
CA ASP A 122 14.71 -21.78 -7.84
C ASP A 122 15.78 -22.46 -6.99
N SER A 123 16.12 -23.69 -7.34
CA SER A 123 17.21 -24.47 -6.72
C SER A 123 18.59 -23.88 -7.03
N ALA A 124 18.72 -23.13 -8.13
CA ALA A 124 19.96 -22.49 -8.54
C ALA A 124 20.35 -21.35 -7.59
N LYS A 125 21.62 -21.33 -7.14
CA LYS A 125 22.15 -20.21 -6.37
C LYS A 125 22.16 -18.95 -7.24
N GLY A 126 21.44 -17.92 -6.80
CA GLY A 126 21.32 -16.65 -7.52
C GLY A 126 19.96 -16.41 -8.17
N GLY A 127 19.14 -17.45 -8.35
CA GLY A 127 17.86 -17.36 -9.07
C GLY A 127 18.06 -17.45 -10.58
N ALA A 128 17.30 -18.32 -11.23
CA ALA A 128 17.20 -18.43 -12.69
C ALA A 128 15.96 -17.69 -13.23
N GLY A 129 15.05 -17.28 -12.35
CA GLY A 129 13.80 -16.60 -12.66
C GLY A 129 12.65 -17.55 -13.00
N TYR A 130 12.75 -18.86 -12.76
CA TYR A 130 11.68 -19.82 -13.11
C TYR A 130 10.51 -19.72 -12.14
N ALA A 131 10.78 -19.76 -10.84
CA ALA A 131 9.77 -19.68 -9.80
C ALA A 131 8.92 -18.40 -9.91
N SER A 132 9.54 -17.28 -10.28
CA SER A 132 8.85 -15.99 -10.49
C SER A 132 7.85 -16.01 -11.64
N GLN A 133 7.99 -16.92 -12.61
CA GLN A 133 7.06 -17.05 -13.74
C GLN A 133 5.74 -17.74 -13.36
N PHE A 134 5.62 -18.35 -12.17
CA PHE A 134 4.38 -18.96 -11.71
C PHE A 134 3.19 -17.99 -11.82
N ALA A 135 3.37 -16.73 -11.42
CA ALA A 135 2.31 -15.73 -11.44
C ALA A 135 1.86 -15.39 -12.88
N MET A 136 2.74 -15.54 -13.87
CA MET A 136 2.43 -15.27 -15.27
C MET A 136 1.59 -16.38 -15.89
N TYR A 137 1.89 -17.64 -15.53
CA TYR A 137 1.29 -18.83 -16.12
C TYR A 137 0.34 -19.57 -15.17
N THR A 138 -0.22 -18.86 -14.18
CA THR A 138 -1.03 -19.49 -13.13
C THR A 138 -2.20 -20.28 -13.71
N GLU A 139 -2.87 -19.77 -14.74
CA GLU A 139 -4.01 -20.44 -15.37
C GLU A 139 -3.58 -21.76 -16.04
N GLU A 140 -2.51 -21.74 -16.82
CA GLU A 140 -1.95 -22.89 -17.52
C GLU A 140 -1.50 -23.96 -16.54
N ILE A 141 -0.77 -23.55 -15.49
CA ILE A 141 -0.30 -24.41 -14.42
C ILE A 141 -1.47 -25.08 -13.69
N LEU A 142 -2.55 -24.33 -13.40
CA LEU A 142 -3.75 -24.88 -12.76
C LEU A 142 -4.50 -25.86 -13.66
N LYS A 143 -4.64 -25.55 -14.95
CA LYS A 143 -5.28 -26.46 -15.93
C LYS A 143 -4.49 -27.76 -16.08
N GLU A 144 -3.17 -27.67 -16.14
CA GLU A 144 -2.31 -28.84 -16.22
C GLU A 144 -2.38 -29.66 -14.91
N ALA A 145 -2.31 -28.99 -13.76
CA ALA A 145 -2.43 -29.65 -12.45
C ALA A 145 -3.78 -30.36 -12.29
N PHE A 146 -4.87 -29.73 -12.74
CA PHE A 146 -6.19 -30.34 -12.80
C PHE A 146 -6.16 -31.62 -13.64
N SER A 147 -5.60 -31.56 -14.85
CA SER A 147 -5.51 -32.72 -15.75
C SER A 147 -4.73 -33.88 -15.13
N VAL A 148 -3.58 -33.60 -14.49
CA VAL A 148 -2.75 -34.62 -13.83
C VAL A 148 -3.49 -35.29 -12.67
N LEU A 149 -4.18 -34.50 -11.84
CA LEU A 149 -4.88 -35.04 -10.67
C LEU A 149 -6.18 -35.77 -11.04
N TYR A 150 -6.91 -35.26 -12.03
CA TYR A 150 -8.16 -35.85 -12.53
C TYR A 150 -7.91 -37.21 -13.19
N ASN A 151 -6.85 -37.33 -13.99
CA ASN A 151 -6.53 -38.56 -14.71
C ASN A 151 -5.78 -39.60 -13.85
N CYS A 152 -5.63 -39.36 -12.55
CA CYS A 152 -4.95 -40.26 -11.63
C CYS A 152 -5.95 -41.02 -10.74
N ASP A 153 -5.77 -42.33 -10.61
CA ASP A 153 -6.68 -43.27 -9.94
C ASP A 153 -6.23 -43.67 -8.51
N CYS A 154 -5.27 -42.94 -7.92
CA CYS A 154 -4.76 -43.27 -6.59
C CYS A 154 -5.62 -42.71 -5.46
N GLN A 155 -5.65 -43.42 -4.33
CA GLN A 155 -6.45 -43.04 -3.17
C GLN A 155 -5.99 -41.74 -2.49
N ALA A 156 -4.69 -41.55 -2.27
CA ALA A 156 -4.14 -40.38 -1.59
C ALA A 156 -3.02 -39.70 -2.38
N ALA A 157 -1.96 -40.43 -2.72
CA ALA A 157 -0.86 -39.93 -3.54
C ALA A 157 -0.12 -41.09 -4.20
N CYS A 158 0.46 -40.87 -5.38
CA CYS A 158 1.32 -41.84 -6.05
C CYS A 158 2.40 -41.13 -6.87
N THR A 159 3.34 -41.89 -7.44
CA THR A 159 4.46 -41.35 -8.22
C THR A 159 4.05 -40.70 -9.55
N LYS A 160 2.81 -40.94 -10.02
CA LYS A 160 2.28 -40.28 -11.22
C LYS A 160 1.78 -38.87 -10.91
N CYS A 161 1.23 -38.63 -9.72
CA CYS A 161 0.67 -37.33 -9.33
C CYS A 161 1.60 -36.56 -8.36
N LEU A 162 1.57 -36.89 -7.07
CA LEU A 162 2.10 -36.07 -5.96
C LEU A 162 3.36 -36.63 -5.28
N VAL A 163 3.81 -37.84 -5.62
CA VAL A 163 5.00 -38.45 -4.99
C VAL A 163 6.22 -38.33 -5.91
N ASP A 164 7.27 -37.70 -5.42
CA ASP A 164 8.58 -37.61 -6.04
C ASP A 164 9.69 -37.90 -5.02
N ARG A 165 10.97 -37.75 -5.42
CA ARG A 165 12.13 -38.03 -4.54
C ARG A 165 12.18 -37.14 -3.30
N SER A 166 11.64 -35.93 -3.38
CA SER A 166 11.61 -34.96 -2.29
C SER A 166 10.38 -35.17 -1.39
N THR A 167 9.23 -35.53 -1.96
CA THR A 167 7.95 -35.63 -1.25
C THR A 167 7.67 -37.00 -0.66
N GLN A 168 8.47 -38.03 -1.01
CA GLN A 168 8.38 -39.37 -0.41
C GLN A 168 8.50 -39.38 1.13
N TRP A 169 9.12 -38.36 1.72
CA TRP A 169 9.26 -38.22 3.18
C TRP A 169 8.07 -37.50 3.85
N HIS A 170 7.08 -37.09 3.06
CA HIS A 170 5.91 -36.31 3.48
C HIS A 170 4.59 -36.92 2.98
N LEU A 171 4.56 -38.25 2.78
CA LEU A 171 3.37 -38.96 2.27
C LEU A 171 2.11 -38.72 3.12
N ASP A 172 2.26 -38.56 4.43
CA ASP A 172 1.19 -38.25 5.38
C ASP A 172 0.55 -36.87 5.14
N LYS A 173 1.25 -35.99 4.41
CA LYS A 173 0.83 -34.63 4.07
C LYS A 173 0.29 -34.49 2.65
N LEU A 174 0.14 -35.59 1.90
CA LEU A 174 -0.32 -35.55 0.51
C LEU A 174 -1.74 -36.11 0.37
N ASP A 175 -2.58 -35.41 -0.38
CA ASP A 175 -3.97 -35.76 -0.66
C ASP A 175 -4.40 -35.23 -2.04
N ARG A 176 -4.54 -36.16 -2.99
CA ARG A 176 -4.94 -35.91 -4.38
C ARG A 176 -6.32 -35.27 -4.45
N GLU A 177 -7.29 -35.77 -3.68
CA GLU A 177 -8.69 -35.35 -3.79
C GLU A 177 -8.88 -33.94 -3.25
N LEU A 178 -8.19 -33.59 -2.15
CA LEU A 178 -8.18 -32.24 -1.62
C LEU A 178 -7.59 -31.24 -2.62
N ALA A 179 -6.42 -31.55 -3.21
CA ALA A 179 -5.81 -30.68 -4.21
C ALA A 179 -6.68 -30.55 -5.47
N TYR A 180 -7.22 -31.67 -5.95
CA TYR A 180 -8.10 -31.71 -7.13
C TYR A 180 -9.35 -30.85 -6.91
N THR A 181 -10.05 -31.03 -5.79
CA THR A 181 -11.27 -30.29 -5.47
C THR A 181 -11.01 -28.79 -5.39
N TRP A 182 -9.89 -28.40 -4.76
CA TRP A 182 -9.52 -26.99 -4.66
C TRP A 182 -9.23 -26.38 -6.03
N ILE A 183 -8.43 -27.06 -6.88
CA ILE A 183 -8.12 -26.59 -8.24
C ILE A 183 -9.37 -26.54 -9.10
N ALA A 184 -10.26 -27.54 -8.98
CA ALA A 184 -11.53 -27.56 -9.67
C ALA A 184 -12.39 -26.34 -9.31
N SER A 185 -12.48 -25.98 -8.03
CA SER A 185 -13.18 -24.76 -7.58
C SER A 185 -12.48 -23.50 -8.10
N ALA A 186 -11.15 -23.42 -8.02
CA ALA A 186 -10.38 -22.27 -8.51
C ALA A 186 -10.57 -22.03 -10.03
N LEU A 187 -10.61 -23.10 -10.83
CA LEU A 187 -10.86 -23.04 -12.27
C LEU A 187 -12.33 -22.84 -12.62
N LYS A 188 -13.25 -23.10 -11.68
CA LYS A 188 -14.70 -22.88 -11.86
C LYS A 188 -15.06 -21.39 -11.85
N SER A 189 -14.10 -20.48 -11.58
CA SER A 189 -14.28 -19.03 -11.73
C SER A 189 -14.91 -18.71 -13.09
N SER A 190 -16.23 -18.53 -13.06
CA SER A 190 -17.04 -18.46 -14.27
C SER A 190 -17.03 -17.04 -14.77
N ILE A 191 -16.44 -16.84 -15.94
CA ILE A 191 -16.65 -15.61 -16.70
C ILE A 191 -18.16 -15.54 -17.01
N PRO A 192 -18.86 -14.49 -16.56
CA PRO A 192 -20.30 -14.35 -16.77
C PRO A 192 -20.68 -14.47 -18.25
N THR A 193 -21.80 -15.13 -18.56
CA THR A 193 -22.24 -15.35 -19.95
C THR A 193 -22.49 -14.04 -20.67
N ASP A 194 -23.12 -13.08 -19.97
CA ASP A 194 -23.35 -11.71 -20.46
C ASP A 194 -22.03 -10.99 -20.80
N LEU A 195 -20.96 -11.21 -20.04
CA LEU A 195 -19.63 -10.69 -20.34
C LEU A 195 -19.03 -11.36 -21.58
N LYS A 196 -19.14 -12.69 -21.71
CA LYS A 196 -18.63 -13.41 -22.89
C LYS A 196 -19.34 -13.00 -24.17
N GLU A 197 -20.63 -12.68 -24.11
CA GLU A 197 -21.37 -12.13 -25.26
C GLU A 197 -20.82 -10.77 -25.70
N LEU A 198 -20.43 -9.92 -24.74
CA LEU A 198 -19.86 -8.60 -25.02
C LEU A 198 -18.38 -8.66 -25.45
N TYR A 199 -17.64 -9.62 -24.89
CA TYR A 199 -16.21 -9.85 -25.08
C TYR A 199 -15.94 -11.37 -25.15
N PRO A 200 -15.96 -11.97 -26.35
CA PRO A 200 -15.76 -13.42 -26.53
C PRO A 200 -14.41 -13.93 -26.01
N ASN A 201 -13.42 -13.05 -25.92
CA ASN A 201 -12.07 -13.28 -25.42
C ASN A 201 -11.88 -12.87 -23.94
N ALA A 202 -12.95 -12.57 -23.22
CA ALA A 202 -12.87 -12.30 -21.78
C ALA A 202 -12.26 -13.49 -21.05
N ASN A 203 -11.44 -13.20 -20.05
CA ASN A 203 -10.82 -14.18 -19.19
C ASN A 203 -10.77 -13.71 -17.74
N SER A 204 -10.78 -14.65 -16.79
CA SER A 204 -10.41 -14.36 -15.41
C SER A 204 -8.89 -14.22 -15.29
N PHE A 205 -8.43 -13.61 -14.21
CA PHE A 205 -7.02 -13.65 -13.81
C PHE A 205 -6.94 -13.92 -12.31
N PHE A 206 -5.79 -14.39 -11.86
CA PHE A 206 -5.57 -14.74 -10.46
C PHE A 206 -4.90 -13.58 -9.70
N GLY A 207 -5.43 -13.26 -8.52
CA GLY A 207 -4.91 -12.20 -7.65
C GLY A 207 -5.72 -10.91 -7.70
N ASN A 208 -5.08 -9.79 -7.38
CA ASN A 208 -5.69 -8.45 -7.45
C ASN A 208 -5.13 -7.64 -8.62
N LEU A 209 -5.88 -6.61 -9.00
CA LEU A 209 -5.57 -5.78 -10.16
C LEU A 209 -4.20 -5.06 -10.04
N ALA A 210 -3.79 -4.65 -8.83
CA ALA A 210 -2.47 -4.04 -8.62
C ALA A 210 -1.30 -5.01 -8.90
N SER A 211 -1.44 -6.26 -8.45
CA SER A 211 -0.44 -7.32 -8.68
C SER A 211 -0.39 -7.72 -10.16
N GLU A 212 -1.56 -7.71 -10.81
CA GLU A 212 -1.70 -7.93 -12.25
C GLU A 212 -0.95 -6.89 -13.07
N ILE A 213 -1.19 -5.59 -12.81
CA ILE A 213 -0.51 -4.48 -13.50
C ILE A 213 1.00 -4.56 -13.27
N SER A 214 1.42 -4.77 -12.02
CA SER A 214 2.85 -4.86 -11.66
C SER A 214 3.54 -6.00 -12.41
N ARG A 215 2.84 -7.13 -12.58
CA ARG A 215 3.35 -8.28 -13.33
C ARG A 215 3.47 -7.96 -14.82
N LEU A 216 2.46 -7.33 -15.42
CA LEU A 216 2.52 -6.94 -16.82
C LEU A 216 3.63 -5.91 -17.10
N ASP A 217 3.82 -4.94 -16.21
CA ASP A 217 4.92 -3.97 -16.34
C ASP A 217 6.29 -4.66 -16.24
N TYR A 218 6.47 -5.60 -15.31
CA TYR A 218 7.72 -6.33 -15.16
C TYR A 218 8.08 -7.15 -16.40
N HIS A 219 7.11 -7.87 -16.99
CA HIS A 219 7.38 -8.81 -18.08
C HIS A 219 7.38 -8.15 -19.47
N PHE A 220 6.46 -7.23 -19.72
CA PHE A 220 6.27 -6.63 -21.04
C PHE A 220 6.60 -5.14 -21.06
N GLY A 221 6.50 -4.45 -19.92
CA GLY A 221 6.55 -3.00 -19.81
C GLY A 221 5.27 -2.35 -20.34
N ILE A 222 4.77 -1.36 -19.61
CA ILE A 222 3.55 -0.62 -19.97
C ILE A 222 3.94 0.65 -20.74
N ARG A 223 3.57 0.71 -22.03
CA ARG A 223 3.83 1.88 -22.88
C ARG A 223 2.87 3.03 -22.58
N SER A 224 1.58 2.73 -22.51
CA SER A 224 0.50 3.67 -22.20
C SER A 224 -0.53 3.03 -21.28
N ILE A 225 -1.13 3.82 -20.40
CA ILE A 225 -2.17 3.38 -19.46
C ILE A 225 -3.32 4.40 -19.40
N ASN A 226 -4.55 3.90 -19.45
CA ASN A 226 -5.77 4.65 -19.18
C ASN A 226 -6.38 4.12 -17.86
N ILE A 227 -6.62 5.02 -16.91
CA ILE A 227 -7.11 4.72 -15.56
C ILE A 227 -8.42 5.49 -15.36
N HIS A 228 -9.54 4.76 -15.27
CA HIS A 228 -10.83 5.37 -15.02
C HIS A 228 -11.03 5.62 -13.51
N ILE A 229 -11.47 6.83 -13.18
CA ILE A 229 -11.57 7.31 -11.80
C ILE A 229 -12.95 7.89 -11.52
N ASN A 230 -13.32 7.95 -10.24
CA ASN A 230 -14.52 8.63 -9.78
C ASN A 230 -14.43 10.14 -10.12
N ASP A 231 -15.52 10.71 -10.61
CA ASP A 231 -15.64 12.11 -11.00
C ASP A 231 -15.79 13.06 -9.80
N ASP A 232 -15.87 12.53 -8.58
CA ASP A 232 -15.94 13.31 -7.35
C ASP A 232 -14.56 13.61 -6.77
N LEU A 233 -14.11 14.88 -6.88
CA LEU A 233 -12.79 15.27 -6.40
C LEU A 233 -12.69 15.29 -4.87
N GLN A 234 -13.81 15.34 -4.13
CA GLN A 234 -13.77 15.23 -2.67
C GLN A 234 -13.14 13.91 -2.22
N GLY A 235 -13.32 12.87 -3.04
CA GLY A 235 -12.74 11.54 -2.84
C GLY A 235 -11.28 11.41 -3.27
N TRP A 236 -10.59 12.47 -3.74
CA TRP A 236 -9.23 12.33 -4.26
C TRP A 236 -8.17 12.65 -3.19
N ASP A 237 -7.16 11.78 -3.04
CA ASP A 237 -5.96 12.04 -2.25
C ASP A 237 -4.72 11.88 -3.12
N ILE A 238 -4.24 13.02 -3.63
CA ILE A 238 -3.17 13.08 -4.62
C ILE A 238 -1.77 12.94 -4.01
N ASP A 239 -1.64 13.12 -2.69
CA ASP A 239 -0.35 13.07 -1.99
C ASP A 239 0.07 11.61 -1.76
N GLU A 240 -0.88 10.68 -1.69
CA GLU A 240 -0.63 9.25 -1.44
C GLU A 240 -0.62 8.38 -2.72
N LEU A 241 -0.36 8.99 -3.89
CA LEU A 241 -0.32 8.30 -5.20
C LEU A 241 1.06 7.71 -5.56
N SER A 242 1.77 7.14 -4.59
CA SER A 242 3.10 6.54 -4.81
C SER A 242 3.10 5.42 -5.87
N TRP A 243 1.99 4.69 -5.96
CA TRP A 243 1.78 3.65 -6.96
C TRP A 243 1.73 4.25 -8.38
N LEU A 244 1.05 5.39 -8.55
CA LEU A 244 0.92 6.07 -9.85
C LEU A 244 2.24 6.71 -10.27
N GLU A 245 3.02 7.25 -9.32
CA GLU A 245 4.39 7.69 -9.57
C GLU A 245 5.29 6.56 -10.05
N THR A 246 5.13 5.37 -9.48
CA THR A 246 5.91 4.19 -9.90
C THR A 246 5.57 3.80 -11.32
N ILE A 247 4.28 3.77 -11.68
CA ILE A 247 3.84 3.52 -13.07
C ILE A 247 4.37 4.59 -14.01
N LYS A 248 4.21 5.88 -13.66
CA LYS A 248 4.64 7.00 -14.51
C LYS A 248 6.15 7.01 -14.78
N ARG A 249 6.98 6.48 -13.88
CA ARG A 249 8.43 6.37 -14.11
C ARG A 249 8.79 5.43 -15.27
N ASN A 250 7.99 4.38 -15.46
CA ASN A 250 8.23 3.35 -16.48
C ASN A 250 7.33 3.51 -17.70
N CYS A 251 6.20 4.22 -17.55
CA CYS A 251 5.17 4.39 -18.57
C CYS A 251 5.25 5.77 -19.23
N SER A 252 5.27 5.80 -20.56
CA SER A 252 5.41 7.04 -21.34
C SER A 252 4.16 7.92 -21.28
N GLU A 253 2.98 7.32 -21.12
CA GLU A 253 1.70 8.01 -21.20
C GLU A 253 0.73 7.47 -20.14
N VAL A 254 0.38 8.31 -19.17
CA VAL A 254 -0.56 7.98 -18.10
C VAL A 254 -1.78 8.88 -18.21
N ASN A 255 -2.93 8.34 -18.56
CA ASN A 255 -4.17 9.10 -18.68
C ASN A 255 -5.13 8.73 -17.55
N LEU A 256 -5.52 9.71 -16.76
CA LEU A 256 -6.63 9.58 -15.83
C LEU A 256 -7.92 9.97 -16.58
N VAL A 257 -8.93 9.09 -16.55
CA VAL A 257 -10.13 9.20 -17.37
C VAL A 257 -11.35 9.42 -16.48
N SER A 258 -11.97 10.59 -16.62
CA SER A 258 -13.25 10.96 -16.01
C SER A 258 -14.40 10.44 -16.87
N ASN A 259 -15.45 9.91 -16.25
CA ASN A 259 -16.58 9.25 -16.93
C ASN A 259 -17.86 10.08 -16.93
N GLY A 260 -17.81 11.26 -16.32
CA GLY A 260 -18.90 12.22 -16.25
C GLY A 260 -18.38 13.64 -16.09
N GLU A 261 -19.22 14.52 -15.56
CA GLU A 261 -18.79 15.87 -15.17
C GLU A 261 -18.09 15.81 -13.81
N LEU A 262 -16.91 16.42 -13.73
CA LEU A 262 -16.17 16.55 -12.47
C LEU A 262 -16.96 17.39 -11.46
N ARG A 263 -17.12 16.84 -10.26
CA ARG A 263 -17.75 17.52 -9.13
C ARG A 263 -16.68 18.12 -8.22
N TYR A 264 -16.87 19.38 -7.88
CA TYR A 264 -15.98 20.16 -7.02
C TYR A 264 -16.72 20.56 -5.76
N ALA A 265 -16.19 20.22 -4.59
CA ALA A 265 -16.72 20.71 -3.32
C ALA A 265 -16.34 22.19 -3.11
N ASN A 266 -15.18 22.61 -3.61
CA ASN A 266 -14.70 23.99 -3.49
C ASN A 266 -13.70 24.38 -4.59
N THR A 267 -13.23 25.63 -4.53
CA THR A 267 -12.23 26.18 -5.47
C THR A 267 -10.89 25.42 -5.48
N GLN A 268 -10.51 24.80 -4.37
CA GLN A 268 -9.24 24.06 -4.29
C GLN A 268 -9.31 22.77 -5.10
N ASP A 269 -10.47 22.12 -5.19
CA ASP A 269 -10.66 20.97 -6.07
C ASP A 269 -10.44 21.36 -7.54
N LYS A 270 -10.92 22.55 -7.95
CA LYS A 270 -10.65 23.07 -9.29
C LYS A 270 -9.14 23.22 -9.55
N LEU A 271 -8.38 23.76 -8.59
CA LEU A 271 -6.91 23.86 -8.69
C LEU A 271 -6.25 22.47 -8.74
N THR A 272 -6.82 21.49 -8.05
CA THR A 272 -6.37 20.10 -8.05
C THR A 272 -6.49 19.48 -9.44
N THR A 273 -7.58 19.78 -10.15
CA THR A 273 -7.77 19.38 -11.55
C THR A 273 -6.62 19.83 -12.44
N TYR A 274 -6.20 21.09 -12.34
CA TYR A 274 -5.03 21.61 -13.09
C TYR A 274 -3.75 20.85 -12.73
N LYS A 275 -3.52 20.62 -11.44
CA LYS A 275 -2.31 19.92 -10.96
C LYS A 275 -2.25 18.50 -11.52
N ILE A 276 -3.37 17.78 -11.50
CA ILE A 276 -3.49 16.42 -12.03
C ILE A 276 -3.40 16.40 -13.56
N PHE A 277 -4.07 17.32 -14.25
CA PHE A 277 -4.03 17.46 -15.70
C PHE A 277 -2.60 17.61 -16.22
N HIS A 278 -1.80 18.49 -15.61
CA HIS A 278 -0.41 18.70 -16.02
C HIS A 278 0.54 17.61 -15.53
N LYS A 279 0.25 16.97 -14.39
CA LYS A 279 1.15 15.97 -13.80
C LYS A 279 1.01 14.60 -14.43
N TYR A 280 -0.21 14.10 -14.66
CA TYR A 280 -0.42 12.77 -15.24
C TYR A 280 -1.01 12.91 -16.64
N GLY A 281 -2.09 13.67 -16.75
CA GLY A 281 -2.97 13.72 -17.91
C GLY A 281 -4.39 13.45 -17.42
N LEU A 282 -5.34 14.34 -17.73
CA LEU A 282 -6.73 14.21 -17.31
C LEU A 282 -7.64 14.35 -18.52
N LYS A 283 -8.36 13.27 -18.80
CA LYS A 283 -9.16 13.06 -20.00
C LYS A 283 -10.62 12.88 -19.67
N HIS A 284 -11.48 13.11 -20.65
CA HIS A 284 -12.92 12.92 -20.53
C HIS A 284 -13.40 11.77 -21.43
N ASN A 285 -14.10 10.81 -20.84
CA ASN A 285 -14.68 9.68 -21.56
C ASN A 285 -15.93 10.13 -22.31
N ILE A 286 -15.80 10.32 -23.62
CA ILE A 286 -16.92 10.60 -24.52
C ILE A 286 -17.56 9.33 -25.10
N ILE A 287 -17.00 8.16 -24.77
CA ILE A 287 -17.41 6.88 -25.32
C ILE A 287 -18.43 6.28 -24.37
N LYS A 288 -19.60 5.92 -24.89
CA LYS A 288 -20.61 5.23 -24.10
C LYS A 288 -20.10 3.83 -23.78
N ASP A 289 -19.81 3.58 -22.50
CA ASP A 289 -19.49 2.24 -22.04
C ASP A 289 -20.63 1.27 -22.34
N LYS A 290 -20.28 0.01 -22.60
CA LYS A 290 -21.24 -1.09 -22.61
C LYS A 290 -21.76 -1.23 -21.18
N ALA A 291 -22.95 -0.66 -20.93
CA ALA A 291 -23.45 -0.21 -19.62
C ALA A 291 -23.29 -1.15 -18.41
N LEU A 292 -23.07 -2.45 -18.61
CA LEU A 292 -22.96 -3.42 -17.52
C LEU A 292 -21.52 -3.67 -17.05
N TYR A 293 -20.54 -3.69 -17.95
CA TYR A 293 -19.12 -3.96 -17.62
C TYR A 293 -18.26 -2.81 -18.11
N GLN A 294 -17.89 -1.95 -17.18
CA GLN A 294 -17.16 -0.71 -17.45
C GLN A 294 -15.66 -0.97 -17.42
N ALA A 295 -14.91 -0.28 -18.28
CA ALA A 295 -13.45 -0.37 -18.29
C ALA A 295 -12.87 0.45 -17.15
N HIS A 296 -12.17 -0.20 -16.22
CA HIS A 296 -11.49 0.53 -15.14
C HIS A 296 -10.05 0.88 -15.51
N ILE A 297 -9.36 -0.03 -16.21
CA ILE A 297 -7.97 0.13 -16.61
C ILE A 297 -7.78 -0.44 -18.00
N SER A 298 -7.07 0.29 -18.86
CA SER A 298 -6.58 -0.25 -20.12
C SER A 298 -5.08 0.00 -20.24
N LEU A 299 -4.35 -1.03 -20.67
CA LEU A 299 -2.90 -1.06 -20.79
C LEU A 299 -2.53 -1.32 -22.25
N LYS A 300 -1.61 -0.52 -22.79
CA LYS A 300 -0.89 -0.82 -24.02
C LYS A 300 0.52 -1.26 -23.66
N LEU A 301 0.85 -2.51 -23.92
CA LEU A 301 2.14 -3.10 -23.58
C LEU A 301 3.17 -2.88 -24.70
N ASN A 302 4.47 -3.01 -24.42
CA ASN A 302 5.51 -2.83 -25.45
C ASN A 302 5.50 -3.91 -26.54
N ASN A 303 4.90 -5.07 -26.28
CA ASN A 303 4.64 -6.12 -27.27
C ASN A 303 3.46 -5.78 -28.21
N ASN A 304 2.88 -4.58 -28.09
CA ASN A 304 1.69 -4.07 -28.80
C ASN A 304 0.36 -4.73 -28.41
N GLU A 305 0.32 -5.64 -27.44
CA GLU A 305 -0.95 -6.13 -26.90
C GLU A 305 -1.66 -5.02 -26.11
N ILE A 306 -2.98 -5.00 -26.25
CA ILE A 306 -3.85 -4.07 -25.54
C ILE A 306 -4.77 -4.89 -24.65
N VAL A 307 -4.63 -4.67 -23.35
CA VAL A 307 -5.35 -5.39 -22.32
C VAL A 307 -6.22 -4.41 -21.56
N SER A 308 -7.48 -4.73 -21.33
CA SER A 308 -8.37 -3.95 -20.49
C SER A 308 -8.95 -4.80 -19.37
N TYR A 309 -9.21 -4.18 -18.24
CA TYR A 309 -9.79 -4.78 -17.06
C TYR A 309 -11.15 -4.16 -16.79
N VAL A 310 -12.19 -4.99 -16.91
CA VAL A 310 -13.59 -4.57 -16.83
C VAL A 310 -14.27 -5.14 -15.60
N SER A 311 -15.21 -4.40 -15.02
CA SER A 311 -15.99 -4.82 -13.86
C SER A 311 -17.38 -4.14 -13.83
N LYS A 312 -18.27 -4.64 -12.98
CA LYS A 312 -19.53 -3.98 -12.60
C LYS A 312 -19.33 -2.94 -11.49
N ALA A 313 -18.12 -2.87 -10.92
CA ALA A 313 -17.78 -1.95 -9.84
C ALA A 313 -18.02 -0.49 -10.25
N ALA A 314 -18.36 0.36 -9.28
CA ALA A 314 -18.25 1.80 -9.46
C ALA A 314 -16.78 2.22 -9.61
N TYR A 315 -16.53 3.32 -10.32
CA TYR A 315 -15.19 3.87 -10.44
C TYR A 315 -14.65 4.28 -9.06
N ALA A 316 -13.41 3.89 -8.79
CA ALA A 316 -12.76 4.18 -7.52
C ALA A 316 -12.24 5.62 -7.45
N ASP A 317 -12.25 6.16 -6.24
CA ASP A 317 -11.56 7.37 -5.86
C ASP A 317 -10.05 7.30 -6.17
N LEU A 318 -9.48 8.40 -6.65
CA LEU A 318 -8.03 8.50 -6.87
C LEU A 318 -7.29 8.68 -5.54
N ASN A 319 -6.83 7.58 -4.94
CA ASN A 319 -6.11 7.58 -3.66
C ASN A 319 -5.11 6.40 -3.57
N LYS A 320 -4.49 6.19 -2.39
CA LYS A 320 -3.53 5.08 -2.17
C LYS A 320 -4.12 3.68 -2.35
N ASP A 321 -5.41 3.53 -2.12
CA ASP A 321 -6.13 2.26 -2.10
C ASP A 321 -6.85 2.00 -3.43
N TRP A 322 -6.58 2.82 -4.46
CA TRP A 322 -7.17 2.65 -5.78
C TRP A 322 -6.88 1.23 -6.30
N ALA A 323 -7.96 0.52 -6.66
CA ALA A 323 -7.98 -0.88 -7.10
C ALA A 323 -7.62 -1.97 -6.06
N PHE A 324 -7.40 -1.64 -4.77
CA PHE A 324 -7.17 -2.64 -3.71
C PHE A 324 -8.45 -3.16 -3.05
N ASN A 325 -9.50 -2.32 -2.99
CA ASN A 325 -10.70 -2.58 -2.17
C ASN A 325 -12.01 -2.68 -2.98
N LEU A 326 -11.94 -3.07 -4.25
CA LEU A 326 -13.15 -3.22 -5.06
C LEU A 326 -13.75 -4.61 -4.82
N GLU A 327 -15.00 -4.64 -4.34
CA GLU A 327 -15.71 -5.87 -3.96
C GLU A 327 -16.12 -6.72 -5.16
N GLU A 328 -16.40 -6.07 -6.29
CA GLU A 328 -16.80 -6.74 -7.53
C GLU A 328 -15.58 -7.36 -8.26
N PRO A 329 -15.74 -8.54 -8.88
CA PRO A 329 -14.67 -9.21 -9.61
C PRO A 329 -14.27 -8.42 -10.87
N PHE A 330 -12.99 -8.54 -11.22
CA PHE A 330 -12.41 -7.98 -12.44
C PHE A 330 -12.17 -9.06 -13.47
N TYR A 331 -12.39 -8.71 -14.73
CA TYR A 331 -12.15 -9.60 -15.86
C TYR A 331 -11.20 -8.95 -16.85
N LYS A 332 -10.28 -9.74 -17.38
CA LYS A 332 -9.32 -9.34 -18.41
C LYS A 332 -9.97 -9.50 -19.78
N VAL A 333 -9.87 -8.49 -20.63
CA VAL A 333 -10.29 -8.53 -22.03
C VAL A 333 -9.15 -8.03 -22.92
N LEU A 334 -8.96 -8.63 -24.10
CA LEU A 334 -8.02 -8.10 -25.09
C LEU A 334 -8.77 -7.16 -26.04
N LEU A 335 -8.17 -6.01 -26.33
CA LEU A 335 -8.73 -5.02 -27.26
C LEU A 335 -7.94 -5.04 -28.57
N SER A 336 -8.63 -4.79 -29.69
CA SER A 336 -7.98 -4.63 -31.00
C SER A 336 -7.27 -3.29 -31.14
N ASP A 337 -7.86 -2.24 -30.56
CA ASP A 337 -7.46 -0.86 -30.78
C ASP A 337 -7.29 -0.11 -29.47
N TRP A 338 -6.31 0.80 -29.45
CA TRP A 338 -6.05 1.65 -28.29
C TRP A 338 -7.07 2.78 -28.26
N MET A 339 -7.79 2.89 -27.15
CA MET A 339 -8.77 3.94 -26.96
C MET A 339 -8.08 5.24 -26.55
N THR A 340 -8.34 6.31 -27.30
CA THR A 340 -7.83 7.65 -27.00
C THR A 340 -8.97 8.54 -26.54
N TYR A 341 -8.73 9.32 -25.49
CA TYR A 341 -9.71 10.23 -24.93
C TYR A 341 -9.25 11.69 -25.09
N PRO A 342 -10.17 12.63 -25.38
CA PRO A 342 -9.84 14.04 -25.39
C PRO A 342 -9.48 14.54 -23.99
N ASP A 343 -8.69 15.61 -23.95
CA ASP A 343 -8.44 16.35 -22.71
C ASP A 343 -9.74 16.87 -22.10
N ILE A 344 -9.81 16.88 -20.77
CA ILE A 344 -10.95 17.49 -20.10
C ILE A 344 -10.94 19.01 -20.27
N THR A 345 -12.11 19.62 -20.32
CA THR A 345 -12.23 21.07 -20.20
C THR A 345 -11.87 21.47 -18.77
N LEU A 346 -10.76 22.21 -18.62
CA LEU A 346 -10.33 22.70 -17.31
C LEU A 346 -11.35 23.70 -16.73
N PRO A 347 -11.60 23.66 -15.42
CA PRO A 347 -12.58 24.54 -14.79
C PRO A 347 -12.14 26.00 -14.92
N ASP A 348 -13.05 26.88 -15.29
CA ASP A 348 -12.75 28.31 -15.38
C ASP A 348 -12.39 28.89 -14.00
N LEU A 349 -11.17 29.43 -13.91
CA LEU A 349 -10.63 30.10 -12.73
C LEU A 349 -10.75 31.62 -12.81
N SER A 350 -11.25 32.20 -13.91
CA SER A 350 -11.29 33.66 -14.14
C SER A 350 -12.06 34.43 -13.07
N ASN A 351 -13.16 33.85 -12.57
CA ASN A 351 -13.97 34.40 -11.48
C ASN A 351 -13.35 34.17 -10.09
N THR A 352 -12.24 33.44 -10.01
CA THR A 352 -11.57 33.14 -8.76
C THR A 352 -10.53 34.21 -8.47
N LYS A 353 -10.81 35.07 -7.48
CA LYS A 353 -9.83 36.04 -6.99
C LYS A 353 -8.80 35.34 -6.10
N LEU A 354 -7.78 34.76 -6.72
CA LEU A 354 -6.62 34.18 -6.03
C LEU A 354 -5.55 35.25 -5.85
N PHE A 355 -5.11 35.41 -4.61
CA PHE A 355 -3.97 36.26 -4.25
C PHE A 355 -2.94 35.39 -3.55
N GLU A 356 -1.67 35.58 -3.90
CA GLU A 356 -0.57 34.81 -3.34
C GLU A 356 0.29 35.70 -2.43
N SER A 357 0.69 35.14 -1.29
CA SER A 357 1.74 35.67 -0.44
C SER A 357 2.84 34.61 -0.36
N ARG A 358 3.95 34.85 -1.07
CA ARG A 358 5.06 33.89 -1.19
C ARG A 358 6.33 34.44 -0.57
N TYR A 359 6.93 33.67 0.34
CA TYR A 359 8.25 33.94 0.92
C TYR A 359 9.22 32.83 0.55
N VAL A 360 10.43 33.19 0.11
CA VAL A 360 11.54 32.23 -0.04
C VAL A 360 12.20 31.95 1.31
N LYS A 361 12.31 33.00 2.15
CA LYS A 361 12.81 32.94 3.52
C LYS A 361 12.06 33.99 4.35
N ILE A 362 11.73 33.64 5.59
CA ILE A 362 11.26 34.61 6.58
C ILE A 362 12.47 35.27 7.27
N PRO A 363 12.33 36.52 7.77
CA PRO A 363 13.39 37.17 8.53
C PRO A 363 13.87 36.31 9.72
N PHE A 364 15.17 36.31 9.98
CA PHE A 364 15.73 35.59 11.13
C PHE A 364 15.20 36.18 12.44
N HIS A 365 14.95 35.35 13.46
CA HIS A 365 14.28 35.73 14.72
C HIS A 365 12.85 36.29 14.58
N THR A 366 12.15 35.95 13.51
CA THR A 366 10.70 36.22 13.42
C THR A 366 9.97 35.53 14.57
N GLN A 367 9.19 36.31 15.32
CA GLN A 367 8.32 35.79 16.37
C GLN A 367 7.13 35.05 15.77
N SER A 368 6.69 33.97 16.41
CA SER A 368 5.65 33.07 15.90
C SER A 368 4.30 33.77 15.65
N ASN A 369 3.96 34.77 16.45
CA ASN A 369 2.76 35.58 16.28
C ASN A 369 2.82 36.57 15.09
N LYS A 370 3.93 36.65 14.35
CA LYS A 370 4.06 37.55 13.19
C LYS A 370 3.68 36.91 11.85
N LEU A 371 3.31 35.63 11.82
CA LEU A 371 2.96 34.93 10.58
C LEU A 371 1.80 35.59 9.83
N ALA A 372 0.71 35.94 10.52
CA ALA A 372 -0.44 36.61 9.90
C ALA A 372 -0.06 37.98 9.31
N LYS A 373 0.77 38.74 10.02
CA LYS A 373 1.29 40.02 9.56
C LYS A 373 2.15 39.88 8.30
N LEU A 374 3.11 38.95 8.31
CA LEU A 374 3.96 38.68 7.14
C LEU A 374 3.11 38.28 5.93
N MET A 375 2.16 37.38 6.13
CA MET A 375 1.25 36.96 5.06
C MET A 375 0.52 38.18 4.46
N LEU A 376 -0.09 39.04 5.30
CA LEU A 376 -0.83 40.22 4.85
C LEU A 376 0.06 41.27 4.16
N GLU A 377 1.25 41.55 4.69
CA GLU A 377 2.18 42.55 4.12
C GLU A 377 2.65 42.18 2.70
N ASN A 378 2.71 40.88 2.40
CA ASN A 378 3.12 40.36 1.10
C ASN A 378 1.95 39.91 0.21
N LEU A 379 0.71 40.22 0.61
CA LEU A 379 -0.48 39.94 -0.19
C LEU A 379 -0.80 41.15 -1.08
N SER A 380 -0.73 40.95 -2.40
CA SER A 380 -0.85 42.04 -3.40
C SER A 380 -2.15 42.85 -3.32
N ASN A 381 -3.23 42.29 -2.79
CA ASN A 381 -4.52 42.96 -2.66
C ASN A 381 -5.04 43.04 -1.20
N ALA A 382 -4.12 43.09 -0.24
CA ALA A 382 -4.44 43.13 1.19
C ALA A 382 -5.46 44.22 1.55
N ASN A 383 -5.26 45.47 1.09
CA ASN A 383 -6.11 46.60 1.48
C ASN A 383 -7.58 46.43 1.04
N GLU A 384 -7.83 46.01 -0.20
CA GLU A 384 -9.19 45.76 -0.69
C GLU A 384 -9.84 44.60 0.08
N PHE A 385 -9.07 43.53 0.31
CA PHE A 385 -9.51 42.37 1.08
C PHE A 385 -9.89 42.73 2.52
N LEU A 386 -9.00 43.40 3.25
CA LEU A 386 -9.20 43.81 4.64
C LEU A 386 -10.43 44.72 4.79
N THR A 387 -10.63 45.63 3.83
CA THR A 387 -11.81 46.52 3.83
C THR A 387 -13.13 45.75 3.74
N LYS A 388 -13.18 44.62 3.01
CA LYS A 388 -14.40 43.82 2.84
C LYS A 388 -14.75 42.96 4.04
N VAL A 389 -13.75 42.49 4.77
CA VAL A 389 -13.95 41.61 5.93
C VAL A 389 -14.12 42.39 7.23
N LYS A 390 -13.60 43.63 7.29
CA LYS A 390 -13.59 44.47 8.50
C LYS A 390 -14.96 44.59 9.17
N GLY A 391 -14.94 44.45 10.50
CA GLY A 391 -16.12 44.63 11.37
C GLY A 391 -17.10 43.46 11.35
N LYS A 392 -16.78 42.37 10.64
CA LYS A 392 -17.61 41.16 10.61
C LYS A 392 -17.13 40.13 11.62
N GLU A 393 -18.06 39.29 12.04
CA GLU A 393 -17.79 38.10 12.85
C GLU A 393 -17.72 36.85 11.96
N PHE A 394 -16.73 36.00 12.20
CA PHE A 394 -16.51 34.76 11.45
C PHE A 394 -16.46 33.54 12.38
N SER A 395 -17.05 32.44 11.90
CA SER A 395 -16.67 31.09 12.30
C SER A 395 -15.52 30.63 11.42
N VAL A 396 -14.51 29.99 12.01
CA VAL A 396 -13.31 29.53 11.30
C VAL A 396 -13.21 28.02 11.39
N SER A 397 -12.92 27.36 10.27
CA SER A 397 -12.55 25.95 10.24
C SER A 397 -11.12 25.80 9.71
N TYR A 398 -10.30 24.97 10.35
CA TYR A 398 -8.97 24.61 9.85
C TYR A 398 -8.94 23.13 9.48
N TYR A 399 -8.63 22.82 8.22
CA TYR A 399 -8.57 21.46 7.70
C TYR A 399 -7.11 21.08 7.42
N ASP A 400 -6.53 20.22 8.26
CA ASP A 400 -5.14 19.77 8.11
C ASP A 400 -4.87 18.43 8.82
N LYS A 401 -4.83 17.33 8.06
CA LYS A 401 -4.49 16.00 8.62
C LYS A 401 -3.09 15.91 9.26
N TYR A 402 -2.19 16.85 8.98
CA TYR A 402 -0.80 16.86 9.47
C TYR A 402 -0.55 17.91 10.56
N ASN A 403 -1.58 18.63 11.01
CA ASN A 403 -1.51 19.48 12.20
C ASN A 403 -1.50 18.59 13.45
N GLN A 404 -0.34 18.05 13.80
CA GLN A 404 -0.20 16.98 14.79
C GLN A 404 0.81 17.29 15.89
N SER A 405 1.24 18.54 16.06
CA SER A 405 2.27 18.91 17.05
C SER A 405 1.83 20.10 17.89
N GLU A 406 2.32 20.21 19.12
CA GLU A 406 2.09 21.39 19.96
C GLU A 406 2.58 22.68 19.27
N PHE A 407 3.68 22.59 18.53
CA PHE A 407 4.21 23.69 17.73
C PHE A 407 3.20 24.17 16.69
N SER A 408 2.54 23.26 15.98
CA SER A 408 1.54 23.61 14.97
C SER A 408 0.25 24.16 15.60
N GLU A 409 -0.16 23.66 16.77
CA GLU A 409 -1.27 24.23 17.55
C GLU A 409 -0.99 25.69 17.93
N ARG A 410 0.20 25.96 18.49
CA ARG A 410 0.59 27.32 18.91
C ARG A 410 0.63 28.28 17.72
N LEU A 411 1.23 27.87 16.60
CA LEU A 411 1.25 28.70 15.39
C LEU A 411 -0.14 28.97 14.83
N MET A 412 -1.02 27.96 14.81
CA MET A 412 -2.40 28.10 14.36
C MET A 412 -3.17 29.10 15.22
N LEU A 413 -3.16 28.93 16.55
CA LEU A 413 -3.88 29.79 17.48
C LEU A 413 -3.39 31.24 17.39
N GLN A 414 -2.07 31.44 17.40
CA GLN A 414 -1.47 32.77 17.27
C GLN A 414 -1.76 33.41 15.91
N PHE A 415 -1.78 32.61 14.83
CA PHE A 415 -2.13 33.12 13.51
C PHE A 415 -3.56 33.65 13.48
N ILE A 416 -4.53 32.90 14.00
CA ILE A 416 -5.94 33.33 14.05
C ILE A 416 -6.10 34.57 14.92
N ASP A 417 -5.47 34.59 16.10
CA ASP A 417 -5.54 35.74 17.01
C ASP A 417 -4.94 37.01 16.39
N GLU A 418 -3.75 36.93 15.81
CA GLU A 418 -3.13 38.10 15.19
C GLU A 418 -3.87 38.52 13.92
N PHE A 419 -4.37 37.55 13.14
CA PHE A 419 -5.18 37.86 11.96
C PHE A 419 -6.47 38.59 12.34
N GLN A 420 -7.15 38.21 13.43
CA GLN A 420 -8.37 38.89 13.87
C GLN A 420 -8.12 40.38 14.17
N ASN A 421 -6.99 40.65 14.86
CA ASN A 421 -6.57 42.00 15.22
C ASN A 421 -6.17 42.82 13.99
N LEU A 422 -5.37 42.24 13.09
CA LEU A 422 -4.88 42.91 11.88
C LEU A 422 -6.01 43.18 10.87
N ALA A 423 -6.98 42.27 10.76
CA ALA A 423 -8.12 42.41 9.86
C ALA A 423 -9.30 43.18 10.48
N ALA A 424 -9.22 43.51 11.77
CA ALA A 424 -10.30 44.13 12.54
C ALA A 424 -11.63 43.36 12.39
N ILE A 425 -11.55 42.04 12.57
CA ILE A 425 -12.70 41.11 12.59
C ILE A 425 -12.83 40.47 13.98
N SER A 426 -13.98 39.87 14.27
CA SER A 426 -14.13 38.97 15.42
C SER A 426 -14.20 37.51 14.98
N VAL A 427 -13.56 36.63 15.74
CA VAL A 427 -13.67 35.17 15.54
C VAL A 427 -14.53 34.62 16.66
N SER A 428 -15.66 34.00 16.33
CA SER A 428 -16.56 33.41 17.34
C SER A 428 -16.08 32.02 17.76
N SER A 429 -15.57 31.26 16.81
CA SER A 429 -15.07 29.90 17.01
C SER A 429 -14.05 29.47 15.97
N LEU A 430 -13.18 28.55 16.37
CA LEU A 430 -12.24 27.82 15.53
C LEU A 430 -12.52 26.32 15.65
N ASN A 431 -12.93 25.67 14.57
CA ASN A 431 -13.09 24.22 14.48
C ASN A 431 -11.88 23.60 13.76
N VAL A 432 -11.13 22.74 14.44
CA VAL A 432 -9.96 22.07 13.89
C VAL A 432 -10.34 20.68 13.43
N HIS A 433 -10.33 20.47 12.13
CA HIS A 433 -10.66 19.19 11.51
C HIS A 433 -9.40 18.36 11.30
N LEU A 434 -9.40 17.14 11.86
CA LEU A 434 -8.26 16.21 11.87
C LEU A 434 -8.69 14.82 11.43
N GLU A 435 -7.74 14.02 10.95
CA GLU A 435 -7.95 12.61 10.64
C GLU A 435 -7.17 11.75 11.65
N SER A 436 -7.86 11.02 12.53
CA SER A 436 -7.19 10.18 13.55
C SER A 436 -6.25 9.15 12.94
N SER A 437 -6.57 8.65 11.74
CA SER A 437 -5.73 7.72 10.99
C SER A 437 -4.34 8.28 10.64
N ALA A 438 -4.20 9.61 10.64
CA ALA A 438 -2.94 10.28 10.35
C ALA A 438 -1.98 10.32 11.55
N PHE A 439 -2.46 10.11 12.79
CA PHE A 439 -1.63 10.06 14.00
C PHE A 439 -0.91 8.71 14.08
N LYS A 440 0.35 8.70 13.62
CA LYS A 440 1.16 7.47 13.46
C LYS A 440 2.44 7.48 14.31
N SER A 441 2.59 8.42 15.23
CA SER A 441 3.76 8.44 16.11
C SER A 441 3.76 7.22 17.01
N TYR A 442 4.92 6.60 17.21
CA TYR A 442 5.07 5.46 18.13
C TYR A 442 5.41 5.89 19.55
N LYS A 443 5.74 7.16 19.76
CA LYS A 443 6.21 7.72 21.02
C LYS A 443 5.38 8.95 21.36
N PHE A 444 5.19 9.17 22.65
CA PHE A 444 4.68 10.44 23.14
C PHE A 444 5.67 11.57 22.79
N PRO A 445 5.17 12.78 22.50
CA PRO A 445 6.00 13.91 22.11
C PRO A 445 6.96 14.27 23.24
N TYR A 446 8.23 14.51 22.90
CA TYR A 446 9.24 14.96 23.86
C TYR A 446 9.54 16.45 23.66
N TYR A 447 9.65 16.88 22.40
CA TYR A 447 9.73 18.29 22.00
C TYR A 447 8.38 18.77 21.44
N ILE A 448 8.14 20.08 21.48
CA ILE A 448 6.90 20.67 20.91
C ILE A 448 6.70 20.42 19.41
N ILE A 449 7.79 20.08 18.69
CA ILE A 449 7.76 19.78 17.25
C ILE A 449 7.48 18.30 16.96
N ASP A 450 7.48 17.45 17.98
CA ASP A 450 7.19 16.04 17.83
C ASP A 450 5.68 15.86 17.63
N ASN A 451 5.29 14.95 16.75
CA ASN A 451 3.88 14.66 16.55
C ASN A 451 3.31 13.93 17.78
N TYR A 452 2.10 14.31 18.18
CA TYR A 452 1.31 13.55 19.13
C TYR A 452 1.08 12.12 18.65
N LYS A 453 0.96 11.23 19.63
CA LYS A 453 0.66 9.83 19.40
C LYS A 453 -0.81 9.62 19.12
N GLU A 454 -1.68 10.31 19.86
CA GLU A 454 -3.12 10.10 19.86
C GLU A 454 -3.84 11.45 19.75
N ILE A 455 -5.00 11.48 19.10
CA ILE A 455 -5.77 12.73 18.88
C ILE A 455 -6.28 13.33 20.20
N GLN A 456 -6.47 12.50 21.23
CA GLN A 456 -6.90 12.92 22.56
C GLN A 456 -5.84 13.78 23.26
N ASP A 457 -4.55 13.45 23.09
CA ASP A 457 -3.44 14.24 23.64
C ASP A 457 -3.40 15.62 22.96
N TYR A 458 -3.49 15.64 21.62
CA TYR A 458 -3.62 16.87 20.84
C TYR A 458 -4.81 17.72 21.33
N GLN A 459 -5.99 17.11 21.50
CA GLN A 459 -7.18 17.82 21.93
C GLN A 459 -7.04 18.38 23.36
N HIS A 460 -6.36 17.66 24.25
CA HIS A 460 -6.11 18.12 25.61
C HIS A 460 -5.25 19.39 25.61
N ASP A 461 -4.12 19.37 24.91
CA ASP A 461 -3.19 20.49 24.88
C ASP A 461 -3.77 21.68 24.12
N LEU A 462 -4.47 21.45 23.00
CA LEU A 462 -5.20 22.51 22.29
C LEU A 462 -6.25 23.19 23.18
N ASN A 463 -6.99 22.43 24.00
CA ASN A 463 -7.97 22.99 24.92
C ASN A 463 -7.33 23.86 26.02
N ASN A 464 -6.14 23.48 26.49
CA ASN A 464 -5.43 24.27 27.49
C ASN A 464 -4.83 25.54 26.86
N LEU A 465 -4.17 25.42 25.70
CA LEU A 465 -3.57 26.54 24.97
C LEU A 465 -4.62 27.57 24.51
N SER A 466 -5.81 27.10 24.13
CA SER A 466 -6.87 27.98 23.63
C SER A 466 -7.45 28.92 24.69
N GLN A 467 -7.26 28.65 25.99
CA GLN A 467 -7.74 29.51 27.08
C GLN A 467 -7.13 30.91 27.08
N ALA A 468 -5.96 31.07 26.44
CA ALA A 468 -5.30 32.37 26.28
C ALA A 468 -5.98 33.27 25.23
N TYR A 469 -6.96 32.77 24.48
CA TYR A 469 -7.58 33.45 23.34
C TYR A 469 -9.09 33.65 23.53
N ASN A 470 -9.62 34.67 22.87
CA ASN A 470 -11.02 35.11 23.04
C ASN A 470 -12.04 34.41 22.13
N PHE A 471 -11.70 33.25 21.58
CA PHE A 471 -12.59 32.47 20.69
C PHE A 471 -12.68 31.01 21.16
N LYS A 472 -13.83 30.38 20.90
CA LYS A 472 -14.05 28.97 21.27
C LYS A 472 -13.29 28.05 20.32
N VAL A 473 -12.65 27.01 20.82
CA VAL A 473 -11.94 26.04 19.99
C VAL A 473 -12.61 24.67 20.11
N PHE A 474 -12.78 24.00 18.97
CA PHE A 474 -13.35 22.66 18.86
C PHE A 474 -12.44 21.79 18.02
N VAL A 475 -12.47 20.48 18.27
CA VAL A 475 -11.82 19.47 17.42
C VAL A 475 -12.90 18.61 16.80
N THR A 476 -12.85 18.45 15.48
CA THR A 476 -13.72 17.56 14.72
C THR A 476 -12.89 16.46 14.09
N GLU A 477 -13.26 15.21 14.37
CA GLU A 477 -12.65 14.05 13.72
C GLU A 477 -13.35 13.81 12.38
N GLU A 478 -12.57 13.86 11.32
CA GLU A 478 -12.99 13.57 9.96
C GLU A 478 -12.54 12.18 9.56
N ARG A 479 -13.40 11.46 8.84
CA ARG A 479 -13.02 10.18 8.25
C ARG A 479 -11.89 10.35 7.24
N ARG A 480 -11.88 11.48 6.54
CA ARG A 480 -10.90 11.81 5.51
C ARG A 480 -10.87 13.32 5.28
N LEU A 481 -9.67 13.84 5.08
CA LEU A 481 -9.45 15.25 4.75
C LEU A 481 -8.84 15.43 3.35
N PRO A 482 -9.13 16.56 2.67
CA PRO A 482 -8.48 16.88 1.41
C PRO A 482 -6.96 17.06 1.60
N HIS A 483 -6.21 16.91 0.52
CA HIS A 483 -4.75 17.03 0.55
C HIS A 483 -4.26 18.48 0.78
N TYR A 484 -5.06 19.50 0.48
CA TYR A 484 -4.67 20.89 0.71
C TYR A 484 -5.04 21.32 2.13
N ARG A 485 -4.19 22.14 2.75
CA ARG A 485 -4.39 22.67 4.11
C ARG A 485 -4.91 24.09 4.00
N TYR A 486 -5.99 24.39 4.71
CA TYR A 486 -6.61 25.70 4.60
C TYR A 486 -7.43 26.05 5.83
N PHE A 487 -7.48 27.35 6.09
CA PHE A 487 -8.51 27.97 6.90
C PHE A 487 -9.69 28.37 6.02
N GLU A 488 -10.89 28.10 6.47
CA GLU A 488 -12.14 28.60 5.92
C GLU A 488 -12.74 29.58 6.92
N PHE A 489 -12.94 30.83 6.50
CA PHE A 489 -13.62 31.84 7.29
C PHE A 489 -15.02 32.00 6.71
N LYS A 490 -16.05 31.80 7.54
CA LYS A 490 -17.45 31.82 7.10
C LYS A 490 -18.31 32.68 8.02
N THR A 491 -19.10 33.53 7.38
CA THR A 491 -20.20 34.28 7.96
C THR A 491 -21.42 34.14 7.03
N ASP A 492 -22.57 34.72 7.39
CA ASP A 492 -23.84 34.51 6.67
C ASP A 492 -23.80 35.00 5.21
N ASP A 493 -23.08 36.09 4.96
CA ASP A 493 -23.06 36.77 3.65
C ASP A 493 -21.71 36.69 2.93
N LEU A 494 -20.68 36.11 3.56
CA LEU A 494 -19.31 36.09 3.03
C LEU A 494 -18.56 34.84 3.50
N SER A 495 -17.76 34.29 2.60
CA SER A 495 -16.75 33.30 2.96
C SER A 495 -15.47 33.53 2.17
N PHE A 496 -14.34 33.17 2.76
CA PHE A 496 -13.05 33.15 2.09
C PHE A 496 -12.14 32.09 2.70
N ASN A 497 -11.15 31.64 1.91
CA ASN A 497 -10.22 30.60 2.33
C ASN A 497 -8.78 31.12 2.31
N ILE A 498 -8.00 30.77 3.32
CA ILE A 498 -6.55 30.96 3.35
C ILE A 498 -5.90 29.58 3.21
N ARG A 499 -5.33 29.30 2.05
CA ARG A 499 -4.58 28.06 1.80
C ARG A 499 -3.13 28.22 2.22
N ILE A 500 -2.60 27.21 2.91
CA ILE A 500 -1.21 27.16 3.34
C ILE A 500 -0.53 25.98 2.66
N ASP A 501 0.59 26.25 2.01
CA ASP A 501 1.39 25.18 1.41
C ASP A 501 2.13 24.40 2.49
N GLY A 502 1.87 23.10 2.58
CA GLY A 502 2.44 22.20 3.59
C GLY A 502 1.84 22.26 5.00
N GLY A 503 0.98 23.24 5.32
CA GLY A 503 0.38 23.44 6.65
C GLY A 503 1.06 24.55 7.47
N ILE A 504 0.39 25.05 8.53
CA ILE A 504 0.80 26.27 9.25
C ILE A 504 2.23 26.21 9.85
N ALA A 505 2.70 25.02 10.24
CA ALA A 505 4.04 24.82 10.78
C ALA A 505 5.09 24.43 9.74
N HIS A 506 4.69 24.19 8.50
CA HIS A 506 5.56 23.62 7.50
C HIS A 506 6.72 24.56 7.14
N GLY A 507 7.93 24.00 7.13
CA GLY A 507 9.15 24.77 6.86
C GLY A 507 9.65 25.62 8.04
N PHE A 508 8.92 25.68 9.15
CA PHE A 508 9.34 26.40 10.35
C PHE A 508 9.90 25.47 11.42
N LYS A 509 10.85 25.97 12.20
CA LYS A 509 11.39 25.31 13.39
C LYS A 509 11.65 26.36 14.47
N PRO A 510 11.38 26.05 15.75
CA PRO A 510 11.82 26.90 16.84
C PRO A 510 13.36 27.00 16.83
N ILE A 511 13.87 28.14 17.28
CA ILE A 511 15.32 28.38 17.39
C ILE A 511 15.90 27.46 18.46
N ASP A 512 15.22 27.39 19.60
CA ASP A 512 15.59 26.55 20.72
C ASP A 512 14.89 25.19 20.64
N ARG A 513 15.53 24.17 21.22
CA ARG A 513 14.88 22.87 21.43
C ARG A 513 14.01 22.94 22.68
N LEU A 514 12.73 23.21 22.46
CA LEU A 514 11.73 23.35 23.51
C LEU A 514 11.10 21.99 23.83
N LEU A 515 11.21 21.56 25.09
CA LEU A 515 10.51 20.37 25.58
C LEU A 515 9.02 20.66 25.71
N SER A 516 8.18 19.68 25.39
CA SER A 516 6.72 19.83 25.54
C SER A 516 6.33 20.08 27.00
N GLN A 517 6.95 19.37 27.94
CA GLN A 517 6.71 19.55 29.38
C GLN A 517 7.15 20.92 29.95
N ASP A 518 8.07 21.63 29.29
CA ASP A 518 8.62 22.90 29.79
C ASP A 518 7.77 24.11 29.36
N MET A 519 6.93 23.93 28.34
CA MET A 519 6.13 24.99 27.76
C MET A 519 4.80 25.08 28.50
N LYS A 520 4.72 25.97 29.49
CA LYS A 520 3.46 26.24 30.20
C LYS A 520 2.37 26.75 29.24
N PHE A 521 1.12 26.39 29.55
CA PHE A 521 -0.08 26.82 28.85
C PHE A 521 -0.30 28.33 28.98
#